data_AF-A0A364K0G7-F1
#
_entry.id   AF-A0A364K0G7-F1
#
_cell.length_a   1.000
_cell.length_b   1.000
_cell.length_c   1.000
_cell.angle_alpha   90.00
_cell.angle_beta   90.00
_cell.angle_gamma   90.00
#
_symmetry.space_group_name_H-M   'P 1'
#
loop_
_entity.id
_entity.type
_entity.pdbx_description
1 polymer ?
#
loop_
_entity_poly.entity_id
_entity_poly.type
_entity_poly.pdbx_seq_one_letter_code
_entity_poly.pdbx_strand_id
1 'polypeptide(L)'
;MKRLISRFNSAMIPDEFKSATFQGYEIKHQAHKTLLDAARKYLIDFDQIKGSSANSLGFIAVYGEQRLKELPKEQRAAAKRQHNNYGLGKTHLQVAVAKELIKKGESVLVVSDVALLDELMNLRRSSDNQHIFNDRIHQLITVPVLVWDDIGKANPTEAKQSMYFQIINERYKAQRPIIYSSNEDVQTLEDRIGGAAVSRLFGMSRGRIVRVEGPDYRLVGGGD
;
A
#
# COMPACT_ATOMS: atom_id res chain seq x y z
N MET A 1 -24.90 -14.07 0.18
CA MET A 1 -25.02 -12.78 -0.55
C MET A 1 -24.95 -11.55 0.36
N LYS A 2 -25.84 -11.37 1.36
CA LYS A 2 -25.83 -10.20 2.29
C LYS A 2 -24.48 -9.94 2.99
N ARG A 3 -23.82 -10.98 3.53
CA ARG A 3 -22.50 -10.85 4.19
C ARG A 3 -21.38 -10.38 3.25
N LEU A 4 -21.44 -10.75 1.97
CA LEU A 4 -20.44 -10.35 0.97
C LEU A 4 -20.58 -8.86 0.64
N ILE A 5 -21.82 -8.40 0.40
CA ILE A 5 -22.13 -6.98 0.15
C ILE A 5 -21.70 -6.12 1.35
N SER A 6 -21.98 -6.57 2.57
CA SER A 6 -21.53 -5.89 3.79
C SER A 6 -20.02 -5.75 3.87
N ARG A 7 -19.25 -6.81 3.53
CA ARG A 7 -17.77 -6.75 3.50
C ARG A 7 -17.23 -5.80 2.45
N PHE A 8 -17.84 -5.76 1.26
CA PHE A 8 -17.48 -4.79 0.22
C PHE A 8 -17.71 -3.35 0.69
N ASN A 9 -18.85 -3.07 1.32
CA ASN A 9 -19.14 -1.74 1.84
C ASN A 9 -18.18 -1.33 2.96
N SER A 10 -17.83 -2.26 3.87
CA SER A 10 -16.88 -1.97 4.95
C SER A 10 -15.43 -1.82 4.48
N ALA A 11 -15.10 -2.26 3.27
CA ALA A 11 -13.73 -2.23 2.77
C ALA A 11 -13.24 -0.84 2.36
N MET A 12 -14.13 0.15 2.24
CA MET A 12 -13.80 1.52 1.84
C MET A 12 -13.00 1.61 0.53
N ILE A 13 -13.30 0.73 -0.45
CA ILE A 13 -12.68 0.78 -1.77
C ILE A 13 -13.09 2.10 -2.47
N PRO A 14 -12.14 2.95 -2.90
CA PRO A 14 -12.46 4.19 -3.59
C PRO A 14 -13.23 3.95 -4.89
N ASP A 15 -14.13 4.86 -5.24
CA ASP A 15 -15.03 4.71 -6.38
C ASP A 15 -14.27 4.55 -7.70
N GLU A 16 -13.16 5.27 -7.89
CA GLU A 16 -12.33 5.16 -9.09
C GLU A 16 -11.71 3.77 -9.31
N PHE A 17 -11.60 2.95 -8.25
CA PHE A 17 -11.03 1.60 -8.32
C PHE A 17 -12.09 0.49 -8.22
N LYS A 18 -13.38 0.83 -8.21
CA LYS A 18 -14.46 -0.19 -8.16
C LYS A 18 -14.40 -1.15 -9.36
N SER A 19 -13.97 -0.69 -10.53
CA SER A 19 -13.78 -1.52 -11.73
C SER A 19 -12.47 -2.30 -11.76
N ALA A 20 -11.52 -2.02 -10.86
CA ALA A 20 -10.22 -2.67 -10.84
C ALA A 20 -10.38 -4.19 -10.62
N THR A 21 -9.81 -4.97 -11.54
CA THR A 21 -9.83 -6.45 -11.54
C THR A 21 -8.54 -6.97 -12.16
N PHE A 22 -8.21 -8.25 -11.93
CA PHE A 22 -7.08 -8.88 -12.60
C PHE A 22 -7.27 -8.99 -14.12
N GLN A 23 -8.52 -9.16 -14.58
CA GLN A 23 -8.85 -9.24 -16.00
C GLN A 23 -8.69 -7.89 -16.70
N GLY A 24 -9.06 -6.80 -16.03
CA GLY A 24 -8.92 -5.44 -16.55
C GLY A 24 -7.54 -4.81 -16.33
N TYR A 25 -6.52 -5.58 -15.93
CA TYR A 25 -5.16 -5.07 -15.76
C TYR A 25 -4.35 -5.26 -17.04
N GLU A 26 -3.96 -4.16 -17.68
CA GLU A 26 -3.24 -4.17 -18.95
C GLU A 26 -1.73 -4.36 -18.78
N ILE A 27 -1.17 -5.34 -19.51
CA ILE A 27 0.27 -5.62 -19.49
C ILE A 27 0.95 -4.94 -20.68
N LYS A 28 1.49 -3.75 -20.45
CA LYS A 28 2.30 -3.01 -21.44
C LYS A 28 3.82 -3.14 -21.27
N HIS A 29 4.28 -3.73 -20.16
CA HIS A 29 5.71 -3.82 -19.80
C HIS A 29 5.99 -5.04 -18.94
N GLN A 30 7.26 -5.45 -18.87
CA GLN A 30 7.69 -6.52 -17.96
C GLN A 30 7.39 -6.19 -16.50
N ALA A 31 7.49 -4.91 -16.09
CA ALA A 31 7.14 -4.48 -14.73
C ALA A 31 5.67 -4.78 -14.38
N HIS A 32 4.74 -4.58 -15.32
CA HIS A 32 3.33 -4.92 -15.12
C HIS A 32 3.13 -6.42 -14.92
N LYS A 33 3.80 -7.22 -15.74
CA LYS A 33 3.76 -8.68 -15.62
C LYS A 33 4.29 -9.13 -14.25
N THR A 34 5.44 -8.60 -13.81
CA THR A 34 6.03 -8.92 -12.51
C THR A 34 5.08 -8.59 -11.34
N LEU A 35 4.43 -7.41 -11.36
CA LEU A 35 3.46 -7.04 -10.33
C LEU A 35 2.23 -7.97 -10.35
N LEU A 36 1.69 -8.25 -11.54
CA LEU A 36 0.53 -9.11 -11.72
C LEU A 36 0.80 -10.53 -11.21
N ASP A 37 1.93 -11.11 -11.59
CA ASP A 37 2.33 -12.46 -11.20
C ASP A 37 2.50 -12.56 -9.68
N ALA A 38 3.13 -11.55 -9.06
CA ALA A 38 3.26 -11.49 -7.61
C ALA A 38 1.91 -11.37 -6.88
N ALA A 39 1.01 -10.52 -7.39
CA ALA A 39 -0.34 -10.35 -6.83
C ALA A 39 -1.16 -11.65 -6.92
N ARG A 40 -1.10 -12.35 -8.05
CA ARG A 40 -1.75 -13.66 -8.24
C ARG A 40 -1.15 -14.72 -7.34
N LYS A 41 0.18 -14.80 -7.27
CA LYS A 41 0.88 -15.73 -6.39
C LYS A 41 0.51 -15.50 -4.92
N TYR A 42 0.42 -14.24 -4.48
CA TYR A 42 0.00 -13.91 -3.12
C TYR A 42 -1.39 -14.48 -2.79
N LEU A 43 -2.36 -14.36 -3.70
CA LEU A 43 -3.71 -14.90 -3.51
C LEU A 43 -3.76 -16.43 -3.46
N ILE A 44 -2.91 -17.09 -4.24
CA ILE A 44 -2.77 -18.56 -4.23
C ILE A 44 -2.22 -19.01 -2.88
N ASP A 45 -1.18 -18.34 -2.39
CA ASP A 45 -0.50 -18.68 -1.15
C ASP A 45 -1.26 -18.19 0.12
N PHE A 46 -2.27 -17.33 -0.04
CA PHE A 46 -2.84 -16.53 1.06
C PHE A 46 -3.31 -17.37 2.25
N ASP A 47 -4.06 -18.44 1.98
CA ASP A 47 -4.65 -19.26 3.05
C ASP A 47 -3.58 -20.01 3.86
N GLN A 48 -2.43 -20.34 3.26
CA GLN A 48 -1.32 -20.94 4.01
C GLN A 48 -0.52 -19.88 4.78
N ILE A 49 -0.40 -18.66 4.27
CA ILE A 49 0.49 -17.65 4.86
C ILE A 49 -0.20 -16.69 5.82
N LYS A 50 -1.53 -16.52 5.78
CA LYS A 50 -2.22 -15.43 6.50
C LYS A 50 -1.96 -15.40 8.01
N GLY A 51 -1.74 -16.55 8.64
CA GLY A 51 -1.38 -16.68 10.06
C GLY A 51 0.12 -16.79 10.34
N SER A 52 1.00 -16.57 9.35
CA SER A 52 2.46 -16.63 9.50
C SER A 52 3.06 -15.25 9.75
N SER A 53 4.32 -15.18 10.15
CA SER A 53 5.05 -13.91 10.32
C SER A 53 5.50 -13.28 8.99
N ALA A 54 5.33 -13.97 7.85
CA ALA A 54 5.71 -13.50 6.52
C ALA A 54 4.49 -13.53 5.57
N ASN A 55 3.48 -12.74 5.91
CA ASN A 55 2.14 -12.77 5.33
C ASN A 55 1.72 -11.51 4.56
N SER A 56 2.57 -10.49 4.50
CA SER A 56 2.33 -9.22 3.81
C SER A 56 2.82 -9.24 2.35
N LEU A 57 2.29 -8.32 1.55
CA LEU A 57 2.67 -8.10 0.15
C LEU A 57 3.04 -6.63 -0.05
N GLY A 58 4.21 -6.37 -0.60
CA GLY A 58 4.71 -5.01 -0.82
C GLY A 58 5.06 -4.72 -2.27
N PHE A 59 4.57 -3.60 -2.80
CA PHE A 59 5.00 -3.04 -4.10
C PHE A 59 5.75 -1.73 -3.87
N ILE A 60 7.06 -1.73 -3.98
CA ILE A 60 7.88 -0.53 -3.72
C ILE A 60 8.66 -0.11 -4.96
N ALA A 61 9.14 1.13 -4.95
CA ALA A 61 10.00 1.62 -6.01
C ALA A 61 11.38 0.95 -5.97
N VAL A 62 12.01 0.79 -7.13
CA VAL A 62 13.46 0.50 -7.19
C VAL A 62 14.27 1.72 -6.75
N TYR A 63 13.80 2.92 -7.12
CA TYR A 63 14.43 4.19 -6.80
C TYR A 63 13.39 5.17 -6.28
N GLY A 64 13.57 5.65 -5.06
CA GLY A 64 12.56 6.42 -4.34
C GLY A 64 12.24 7.78 -4.96
N GLU A 65 10.98 8.18 -4.86
CA GLU A 65 10.51 9.50 -5.29
C GLU A 65 11.29 10.63 -4.59
N GLN A 66 11.60 10.49 -3.31
CA GLN A 66 12.36 11.50 -2.57
C GLN A 66 13.77 11.69 -3.15
N ARG A 67 14.47 10.59 -3.48
CA ARG A 67 15.78 10.67 -4.16
C ARG A 67 15.67 11.33 -5.53
N LEU A 68 14.59 11.12 -6.28
CA LEU A 68 14.38 11.81 -7.57
C LEU A 68 14.20 13.32 -7.39
N LYS A 69 13.58 13.74 -6.29
CA LYS A 69 13.38 15.16 -5.96
C LYS A 69 14.68 15.84 -5.50
N GLU A 70 15.60 15.10 -4.91
CA GLU A 70 16.88 15.62 -4.41
C GLU A 70 17.92 15.79 -5.52
N LEU A 71 17.75 15.12 -6.67
CA LEU A 71 18.64 15.28 -7.82
C LEU A 71 18.70 16.73 -8.33
N PRO A 72 19.83 17.16 -8.92
CA PRO A 72 19.92 18.43 -9.64
C PRO A 72 18.86 18.55 -10.74
N LYS A 73 18.32 19.76 -10.94
CA LYS A 73 17.14 19.99 -11.81
C LYS A 73 17.35 19.46 -13.23
N GLU A 74 18.56 19.63 -13.77
CA GLU A 74 18.97 19.17 -15.09
C GLU A 74 18.99 17.64 -15.23
N GLN A 75 19.17 16.90 -14.14
CA GLN A 75 19.21 15.43 -14.13
C GLN A 75 17.83 14.79 -13.90
N ARG A 76 16.90 15.53 -13.26
CA ARG A 76 15.57 14.99 -12.86
C ARG A 76 14.77 14.42 -14.02
N ALA A 77 14.79 15.06 -15.19
CA ALA A 77 13.99 14.62 -16.33
C ALA A 77 14.51 13.30 -16.94
N ALA A 78 15.82 13.09 -16.93
CA ALA A 78 16.43 11.84 -17.37
C ALA A 78 16.20 10.72 -16.34
N ALA A 79 16.47 11.03 -15.06
CA ALA A 79 16.26 10.09 -13.97
C ALA A 79 14.80 9.64 -13.85
N LYS A 80 13.82 10.56 -14.01
CA LYS A 80 12.40 10.20 -14.05
C LYS A 80 12.05 9.27 -15.21
N ARG A 81 12.66 9.43 -16.39
CA ARG A 81 12.41 8.54 -17.52
C ARG A 81 12.94 7.12 -17.27
N GLN A 82 14.05 7.01 -16.55
CA GLN A 82 14.67 5.74 -16.22
C GLN A 82 14.00 5.04 -15.03
N HIS A 83 13.69 5.81 -13.98
CA HIS A 83 13.28 5.33 -12.66
C HIS A 83 11.82 5.70 -12.31
N ASN A 84 10.95 5.79 -13.30
CA ASN A 84 9.55 6.11 -13.03
C ASN A 84 8.88 4.98 -12.23
N ASN A 85 8.09 5.37 -11.24
CA ASN A 85 7.34 4.45 -10.38
C ASN A 85 5.81 4.61 -10.52
N TYR A 86 5.36 5.62 -11.28
CA TYR A 86 3.95 5.94 -11.49
C TYR A 86 3.37 5.18 -12.68
N GLY A 87 2.05 5.05 -12.70
CA GLY A 87 1.35 4.44 -13.82
C GLY A 87 1.56 2.93 -14.00
N LEU A 88 2.28 2.26 -13.08
CA LEU A 88 2.47 0.80 -13.10
C LEU A 88 1.27 0.00 -12.55
N GLY A 89 0.23 0.69 -12.08
CA GLY A 89 -1.02 0.08 -11.59
C GLY A 89 -0.89 -0.69 -10.26
N LYS A 90 0.02 -0.27 -9.37
CA LYS A 90 0.17 -0.82 -8.00
C LYS A 90 -1.16 -0.79 -7.24
N THR A 91 -1.80 0.37 -7.16
CA THR A 91 -3.12 0.55 -6.51
C THR A 91 -4.19 -0.34 -7.13
N HIS A 92 -4.24 -0.44 -8.46
CA HIS A 92 -5.18 -1.31 -9.17
C HIS A 92 -5.03 -2.76 -8.72
N LEU A 93 -3.79 -3.27 -8.67
CA LEU A 93 -3.53 -4.65 -8.26
C LEU A 93 -3.82 -4.87 -6.77
N GLN A 94 -3.50 -3.91 -5.89
CA GLN A 94 -3.86 -4.02 -4.47
C GLN A 94 -5.38 -4.10 -4.28
N VAL A 95 -6.15 -3.30 -5.02
CA VAL A 95 -7.62 -3.36 -4.99
C VAL A 95 -8.12 -4.67 -5.60
N ALA A 96 -7.53 -5.15 -6.70
CA ALA A 96 -7.89 -6.45 -7.28
C ALA A 96 -7.66 -7.59 -6.26
N VAL A 97 -6.53 -7.58 -5.55
CA VAL A 97 -6.26 -8.52 -4.45
C VAL A 97 -7.30 -8.38 -3.34
N ALA A 98 -7.60 -7.16 -2.89
CA ALA A 98 -8.62 -6.91 -1.86
C ALA A 98 -9.97 -7.51 -2.23
N LYS A 99 -10.42 -7.30 -3.47
CA LYS A 99 -11.71 -7.80 -3.96
C LYS A 99 -11.74 -9.34 -3.98
N GLU A 100 -10.66 -10.00 -4.39
CA GLU A 100 -10.58 -11.46 -4.34
C GLU A 100 -10.54 -11.99 -2.90
N LEU A 101 -9.85 -11.33 -1.98
CA LEU A 101 -9.88 -11.69 -0.56
C LEU A 101 -11.26 -11.52 0.07
N ILE A 102 -11.99 -10.45 -0.27
CA ILE A 102 -13.38 -10.24 0.16
C ILE A 102 -14.28 -11.38 -0.36
N LYS A 103 -14.10 -11.81 -1.61
CA LYS A 103 -14.81 -12.96 -2.19
C LYS A 103 -14.48 -14.28 -1.48
N LYS A 104 -13.22 -14.46 -1.06
CA LYS A 104 -12.77 -15.58 -0.20
C LYS A 104 -13.30 -15.50 1.23
N GLY A 105 -13.94 -14.38 1.59
CA GLY A 105 -14.62 -14.20 2.86
C GLY A 105 -13.78 -13.49 3.93
N GLU A 106 -12.65 -12.91 3.55
CA GLU A 106 -11.84 -12.09 4.44
C GLU A 106 -12.45 -10.70 4.60
N SER A 107 -12.30 -10.12 5.79
CA SER A 107 -12.59 -8.70 6.00
C SER A 107 -11.35 -7.89 5.66
N VAL A 108 -11.50 -6.93 4.76
CA VAL A 108 -10.43 -6.08 4.24
C VAL A 108 -10.77 -4.63 4.52
N LEU A 109 -9.78 -3.79 4.81
CA LEU A 109 -9.91 -2.33 4.87
C LEU A 109 -8.90 -1.71 3.91
N VAL A 110 -9.35 -0.83 3.01
CA VAL A 110 -8.50 -0.10 2.09
C VAL A 110 -8.36 1.34 2.58
N VAL A 111 -7.12 1.82 2.63
CA VAL A 111 -6.79 3.18 3.05
C VAL A 111 -5.74 3.78 2.12
N SER A 112 -5.86 5.08 1.86
CA SER A 112 -4.83 5.89 1.21
C SER A 112 -4.01 6.58 2.30
N ASP A 113 -2.68 6.56 2.17
CA ASP A 113 -1.75 7.06 3.17
C ASP A 113 -2.01 8.52 3.59
N VAL A 114 -2.12 9.42 2.61
CA VAL A 114 -2.33 10.85 2.86
C VAL A 114 -3.68 11.09 3.55
N ALA A 115 -4.75 10.50 3.01
CA ALA A 115 -6.10 10.66 3.56
C ALA A 115 -6.20 10.12 4.98
N LEU A 116 -5.62 8.94 5.24
CA LEU A 116 -5.63 8.31 6.56
C LEU A 116 -4.85 9.15 7.58
N LEU A 117 -3.64 9.57 7.26
CA LEU A 117 -2.83 10.30 8.24
C LEU A 117 -3.36 11.69 8.52
N ASP A 118 -3.97 12.35 7.54
CA ASP A 118 -4.63 13.64 7.77
C ASP A 118 -5.92 13.47 8.59
N GLU A 119 -6.71 12.41 8.36
CA GLU A 119 -7.84 12.00 9.21
C GLU A 119 -7.38 11.81 10.67
N LEU A 120 -6.36 10.97 10.90
CA LEU A 120 -5.84 10.66 12.22
C LEU A 120 -5.26 11.88 12.92
N MET A 121 -4.55 12.75 12.20
CA MET A 121 -4.00 13.98 12.75
C MET A 121 -5.10 14.97 13.15
N ASN A 122 -6.19 15.06 12.39
CA ASN A 122 -7.33 15.89 12.72
C ASN A 122 -8.08 15.37 13.95
N LEU A 123 -8.33 14.06 14.02
CA LEU A 123 -8.95 13.43 15.18
C LEU A 123 -8.11 13.63 16.45
N ARG A 124 -6.78 13.47 16.34
CA ARG A 124 -5.85 13.63 17.48
C ARG A 124 -5.80 15.07 18.04
N ARG A 125 -6.10 16.09 17.25
CA ARG A 125 -6.04 17.50 17.68
C ARG A 125 -7.21 17.92 18.57
N SER A 126 -8.34 17.20 18.50
CA SER A 126 -9.54 17.51 19.27
C SER A 126 -9.66 16.56 20.45
N SER A 127 -9.72 17.09 21.67
CA SER A 127 -9.93 16.32 22.90
C SER A 127 -11.22 15.49 22.84
N ASP A 128 -12.27 16.04 22.24
CA ASP A 128 -13.58 15.41 22.15
C ASP A 128 -13.56 14.18 21.21
N ASN A 129 -12.63 14.17 20.25
CA ASN A 129 -12.48 13.11 19.27
C ASN A 129 -11.48 12.02 19.69
N GLN A 130 -10.95 12.05 20.93
CA GLN A 130 -9.94 11.08 21.37
C GLN A 130 -10.45 9.63 21.30
N HIS A 131 -11.73 9.40 21.62
CA HIS A 131 -12.34 8.08 21.51
C HIS A 131 -12.42 7.62 20.04
N ILE A 132 -12.84 8.50 19.13
CA ILE A 132 -12.91 8.24 17.68
C ILE A 132 -11.52 7.93 17.11
N PHE A 133 -10.50 8.70 17.52
CA PHE A 133 -9.11 8.44 17.13
C PHE A 133 -8.66 7.04 17.57
N ASN A 134 -8.90 6.69 18.83
CA ASN A 134 -8.53 5.38 19.38
C ASN A 134 -9.27 4.24 18.65
N ASP A 135 -10.57 4.40 18.39
CA ASP A 135 -11.38 3.42 17.66
C ASP A 135 -10.89 3.24 16.22
N ARG A 136 -10.52 4.34 15.56
CA ARG A 136 -9.97 4.31 14.20
C ARG A 136 -8.62 3.59 14.14
N ILE A 137 -7.71 3.89 15.08
CA ILE A 137 -6.44 3.17 15.22
C ILE A 137 -6.69 1.68 15.51
N HIS A 138 -7.60 1.36 16.43
CA HIS A 138 -7.95 0.00 16.76
C HIS A 138 -8.50 -0.75 15.54
N GLN A 139 -9.34 -0.12 14.71
CA GLN A 139 -9.86 -0.69 13.47
C GLN A 139 -8.71 -1.03 12.49
N LEU A 140 -7.75 -0.13 12.31
CA LEU A 140 -6.58 -0.33 11.44
C LEU A 140 -5.70 -1.48 11.94
N ILE A 141 -5.54 -1.60 13.26
CA ILE A 141 -4.77 -2.69 13.88
C ILE A 141 -5.52 -4.03 13.76
N THR A 142 -6.84 -4.03 13.92
CA THR A 142 -7.62 -5.25 14.08
C THR A 142 -8.33 -5.76 12.82
N VAL A 143 -8.39 -5.01 11.73
CA VAL A 143 -8.90 -5.59 10.48
C VAL A 143 -8.04 -6.80 10.06
N PRO A 144 -8.62 -7.95 9.63
CA PRO A 144 -7.86 -9.11 9.20
C PRO A 144 -6.83 -8.79 8.12
N VAL A 145 -7.22 -8.02 7.09
CA VAL A 145 -6.31 -7.58 6.03
C VAL A 145 -6.40 -6.06 5.87
N LEU A 146 -5.26 -5.38 5.97
CA LEU A 146 -5.16 -3.94 5.70
C LEU A 146 -4.51 -3.74 4.33
N VAL A 147 -5.17 -3.04 3.43
CA VAL A 147 -4.57 -2.53 2.20
C VAL A 147 -4.23 -1.07 2.42
N TRP A 148 -2.95 -0.73 2.37
CA TRP A 148 -2.45 0.62 2.62
C TRP A 148 -1.72 1.13 1.38
N ASP A 149 -2.41 1.96 0.62
CA ASP A 149 -1.93 2.48 -0.66
C ASP A 149 -1.03 3.70 -0.46
N ASP A 150 0.05 3.76 -1.25
CA ASP A 150 1.01 4.86 -1.27
C ASP A 150 1.64 5.16 0.12
N ILE A 151 1.99 4.14 0.91
CA ILE A 151 2.67 4.32 2.21
C ILE A 151 3.89 5.24 2.06
N GLY A 152 4.00 6.20 2.97
CA GLY A 152 5.11 7.14 3.02
C GLY A 152 4.91 8.34 2.11
N LYS A 153 3.71 8.57 1.55
CA LYS A 153 3.39 9.75 0.72
C LYS A 153 3.00 10.97 1.55
N ALA A 154 2.45 10.80 2.74
CA ALA A 154 2.23 11.89 3.67
C ALA A 154 3.56 12.50 4.14
N ASN A 155 3.61 13.83 4.29
CA ASN A 155 4.80 14.51 4.81
C ASN A 155 5.20 13.93 6.19
N PRO A 156 6.48 13.57 6.38
CA PRO A 156 6.93 12.95 7.62
C PRO A 156 6.89 13.97 8.76
N THR A 157 6.32 13.55 9.87
CA THR A 157 6.42 14.22 11.17
C THR A 157 6.62 13.15 12.22
N GLU A 158 7.21 13.48 13.38
CA GLU A 158 7.38 12.53 14.48
C GLU A 158 6.04 11.89 14.90
N ALA A 159 4.97 12.68 14.90
CA ALA A 159 3.62 12.19 15.19
C ALA A 159 3.14 11.16 14.14
N LYS A 160 3.34 11.42 12.84
CA LYS A 160 2.96 10.48 11.78
C LYS A 160 3.84 9.21 11.80
N GLN A 161 5.15 9.34 12.01
CA GLN A 161 6.06 8.21 12.19
C GLN A 161 5.66 7.34 13.39
N SER A 162 5.25 7.95 14.50
CA SER A 162 4.72 7.24 15.67
C SER A 162 3.44 6.46 15.33
N MET A 163 2.53 7.04 14.53
CA MET A 163 1.30 6.36 14.09
C MET A 163 1.60 5.17 13.16
N TYR A 164 2.50 5.34 12.18
CA TYR A 164 2.96 4.23 11.33
C TYR A 164 3.51 3.10 12.17
N PHE A 165 4.42 3.42 13.09
CA PHE A 165 5.03 2.45 13.97
C PHE A 165 3.98 1.70 14.80
N GLN A 166 3.05 2.42 15.43
CA GLN A 166 1.98 1.82 16.22
C GLN A 166 1.16 0.82 15.40
N ILE A 167 0.65 1.24 14.24
CA ILE A 167 -0.21 0.40 13.40
C ILE A 167 0.57 -0.83 12.89
N ILE A 168 1.76 -0.62 12.33
CA ILE A 168 2.56 -1.70 11.75
C ILE A 168 3.06 -2.67 12.84
N ASN A 169 3.49 -2.17 13.99
CA ASN A 169 4.00 -3.00 15.09
C ASN A 169 2.92 -3.89 15.70
N GLU A 170 1.72 -3.36 15.96
CA GLU A 170 0.66 -4.18 16.53
C GLU A 170 0.15 -5.23 15.52
N ARG A 171 0.09 -4.88 14.23
CA ARG A 171 -0.20 -5.86 13.17
C ARG A 171 0.90 -6.91 13.01
N TYR A 172 2.17 -6.52 13.11
CA TYR A 172 3.31 -7.43 13.11
C TYR A 172 3.21 -8.47 14.24
N LYS A 173 2.99 -8.00 15.48
CA LYS A 173 2.83 -8.87 16.67
C LYS A 173 1.64 -9.81 16.53
N ALA A 174 0.52 -9.31 16.01
CA ALA A 174 -0.70 -10.08 15.82
C ALA A 174 -0.72 -10.91 14.53
N GLN A 175 0.37 -10.89 13.74
CA GLN A 175 0.49 -11.57 12.45
C GLN A 175 -0.69 -11.25 11.51
N ARG A 176 -1.06 -9.96 11.41
CA ARG A 176 -2.15 -9.50 10.54
C ARG A 176 -1.59 -8.84 9.28
N PRO A 177 -1.84 -9.40 8.08
CA PRO A 177 -1.16 -8.98 6.86
C PRO A 177 -1.45 -7.53 6.47
N ILE A 178 -0.45 -6.89 5.88
CA ILE A 178 -0.55 -5.58 5.24
C ILE A 178 -0.21 -5.76 3.76
N ILE A 179 -1.11 -5.34 2.88
CA ILE A 179 -0.84 -5.25 1.45
C ILE A 179 -0.59 -3.78 1.13
N TYR A 180 0.62 -3.43 0.75
CA TYR A 180 1.02 -2.03 0.61
C TYR A 180 1.71 -1.72 -0.71
N SER A 181 1.66 -0.44 -1.06
CA SER A 181 2.46 0.15 -2.12
C SER A 181 3.24 1.34 -1.59
N SER A 182 4.35 1.66 -2.25
CA SER A 182 5.06 2.91 -2.02
C SER A 182 5.74 3.38 -3.30
N ASN A 183 5.88 4.70 -3.45
CA ASN A 183 6.73 5.31 -4.46
C ASN A 183 8.14 5.60 -3.94
N GLU A 184 8.40 5.22 -2.68
CA GLU A 184 9.71 5.27 -2.06
C GLU A 184 10.43 3.92 -2.19
N ASP A 185 11.77 3.98 -2.22
CA ASP A 185 12.60 2.79 -2.09
C ASP A 185 12.82 2.49 -0.60
N VAL A 186 13.65 1.50 -0.27
CA VAL A 186 13.87 1.11 1.13
C VAL A 186 14.40 2.27 1.96
N GLN A 187 15.40 2.97 1.45
CA GLN A 187 16.10 4.03 2.19
C GLN A 187 15.15 5.21 2.41
N THR A 188 14.51 5.67 1.34
CA THR A 188 13.62 6.82 1.47
C THR A 188 12.34 6.48 2.23
N LEU A 189 11.90 5.23 2.22
CA LEU A 189 10.77 4.80 3.04
C LEU A 189 11.12 4.84 4.54
N GLU A 190 12.35 4.48 4.93
CA GLU A 190 12.83 4.60 6.32
C GLU A 190 12.78 6.04 6.81
N ASP A 191 13.20 7.00 5.98
CA ASP A 191 13.13 8.42 6.30
C ASP A 191 11.68 8.90 6.49
N ARG A 192 10.73 8.30 5.76
CA ARG A 192 9.34 8.75 5.72
C ARG A 192 8.49 8.17 6.84
N ILE A 193 8.66 6.88 7.17
CA ILE A 193 7.82 6.17 8.15
C ILE A 193 8.58 5.71 9.41
N GLY A 194 9.89 5.89 9.45
CA GLY A 194 10.77 5.48 10.53
C GLY A 194 11.32 4.06 10.35
N GLY A 195 12.63 3.88 10.60
CA GLY A 195 13.32 2.60 10.38
C GLY A 195 12.73 1.41 11.14
N ALA A 196 12.24 1.62 12.36
CA ALA A 196 11.62 0.56 13.15
C ALA A 196 10.30 0.05 12.55
N ALA A 197 9.54 0.92 11.88
CA ALA A 197 8.31 0.57 11.18
C ALA A 197 8.62 -0.17 9.87
N VAL A 198 9.60 0.32 9.08
CA VAL A 198 10.06 -0.36 7.86
C VAL A 198 10.57 -1.77 8.16
N SER A 199 11.41 -1.91 9.20
CA SER A 199 11.95 -3.22 9.62
C SER A 199 10.85 -4.26 9.84
N ARG A 200 9.78 -3.89 10.56
CA ARG A 200 8.62 -4.77 10.79
C ARG A 200 7.85 -5.03 9.51
N LEU A 201 7.52 -3.99 8.75
CA LEU A 201 6.77 -4.10 7.50
C LEU A 201 7.48 -5.05 6.51
N PHE A 202 8.80 -4.94 6.41
CA PHE A 202 9.61 -5.77 5.53
C PHE A 202 9.78 -7.19 6.08
N GLY A 203 9.89 -7.35 7.39
CA GLY A 203 9.83 -8.66 8.05
C GLY A 203 8.55 -9.41 7.71
N MET A 204 7.39 -8.73 7.76
CA MET A 204 6.10 -9.30 7.35
C MET A 204 6.04 -9.65 5.88
N SER A 205 6.86 -9.01 5.05
CA SER A 205 6.81 -9.11 3.60
C SER A 205 7.95 -9.95 3.01
N ARG A 206 8.68 -10.70 3.86
CA ARG A 206 9.84 -11.49 3.44
C ARG A 206 9.47 -12.45 2.30
N GLY A 207 10.19 -12.34 1.19
CA GLY A 207 9.94 -13.11 -0.04
C GLY A 207 8.77 -12.60 -0.89
N ARG A 208 8.14 -11.48 -0.52
CA ARG A 208 6.95 -10.88 -1.14
C ARG A 208 7.04 -9.35 -1.27
N ILE A 209 8.24 -8.81 -1.30
CA ILE A 209 8.50 -7.42 -1.68
C ILE A 209 8.87 -7.41 -3.16
N VAL A 210 8.03 -6.79 -3.97
CA VAL A 210 8.30 -6.56 -5.39
C VAL A 210 8.78 -5.14 -5.55
N ARG A 211 10.01 -5.00 -6.07
CA ARG A 211 10.56 -3.70 -6.45
C ARG A 211 10.32 -3.51 -7.94
N VAL A 212 9.76 -2.37 -8.32
CA VAL A 212 9.49 -2.06 -9.72
C VAL A 212 9.87 -0.64 -10.06
N GLU A 213 10.29 -0.49 -11.32
CA GLU A 213 10.43 0.75 -12.05
C GLU A 213 10.03 0.49 -13.50
N GLY A 214 9.64 1.54 -14.22
CA GLY A 214 9.26 1.44 -15.63
C GLY A 214 8.58 2.73 -16.08
N PRO A 215 8.39 2.94 -17.38
CA PRO A 215 7.84 4.20 -17.89
C PRO A 215 6.39 4.42 -17.43
N ASP A 216 5.94 5.68 -17.40
CA ASP A 216 4.59 6.03 -16.94
C ASP A 216 3.55 5.78 -18.04
N TYR A 217 2.90 4.62 -17.98
CA TYR A 217 1.92 4.22 -18.99
C TYR A 217 0.60 4.99 -18.93
N ARG A 218 0.36 5.84 -17.92
CA ARG A 218 -0.75 6.82 -17.96
C ARG A 218 -0.49 7.93 -18.96
N LEU A 219 0.78 8.21 -19.26
CA LEU A 219 1.22 9.27 -20.18
C LEU A 219 1.56 8.74 -21.58
N VAL A 220 1.80 7.43 -21.72
CA VAL A 220 2.11 6.80 -23.02
C VAL A 220 0.85 6.55 -23.87
N GLY A 221 -0.36 6.72 -23.30
CA GLY A 221 -1.64 6.51 -24.00
C GLY A 221 -2.19 7.73 -24.77
N GLY A 222 -1.37 8.72 -25.13
CA GLY A 222 -1.79 9.96 -25.79
C GLY A 222 -1.17 10.19 -27.17
N GLY A 223 -0.85 9.13 -27.90
CA GLY A 223 -0.35 9.21 -29.28
C GLY A 223 -1.09 8.21 -30.15
N ASP A 224 -2.22 8.64 -30.69
CA ASP A 224 -2.68 8.20 -32.01
C ASP A 224 -1.86 8.94 -33.09
#